data_AF-A0A3F2V3G4-F1
#
_entry.id   AF-A0A3F2V3G4-F1
#
_cell.length_a   1.000
_cell.length_b   1.000
_cell.length_c   1.000
_cell.angle_alpha   90.00
_cell.angle_beta   90.00
_cell.angle_gamma   90.00
#
_symmetry.space_group_name_H-M   'P 1'
#
loop_
_entity.id
_entity.type
_entity.pdbx_description
1 polymer ?
#
loop_
_entity_poly.entity_id
_entity_poly.type
_entity_poly.pdbx_seq_one_letter_code
_entity_poly.pdbx_strand_id
1 'polypeptide(L)'
;MNGVSLIRLFDLIKTGIYSGCVAIITDEAPTAHMMNQLSEKSLQHFRSVTVWNLSNEFSEHSLHGNTELLLVYGLEQCLPDSAAIHSARTRLDIRRNSGKFSIMCLDQTTYEKHFCDSKQPFYQFCDSVEEARVTDLTG
;
A
#
# COMPACT_ATOMS: atom_id res chain seq x y z
N MET A 1 14.36 6.39 -19.17
CA MET A 1 14.15 5.93 -17.78
C MET A 1 13.33 4.66 -17.84
N ASN A 2 13.78 3.58 -17.18
CA ASN A 2 13.17 2.27 -17.33
C ASN A 2 11.95 2.15 -16.39
N GLY A 3 10.74 2.23 -16.96
CA GLY A 3 9.51 1.92 -16.24
C GLY A 3 9.45 0.44 -15.82
N VAL A 4 8.59 0.14 -14.85
CA VAL A 4 8.37 -1.18 -14.26
C VAL A 4 6.89 -1.52 -14.46
N SER A 5 6.57 -2.65 -15.06
CA SER A 5 5.18 -3.11 -15.16
C SER A 5 4.61 -3.43 -13.78
N LEU A 6 3.28 -3.37 -13.63
CA LEU A 6 2.63 -3.75 -12.39
C LEU A 6 2.91 -5.22 -12.04
N ILE A 7 2.98 -6.07 -13.07
CA ILE A 7 3.38 -7.48 -12.94
C ILE A 7 4.80 -7.60 -12.38
N ARG A 8 5.74 -6.80 -12.91
CA ARG A 8 7.11 -6.80 -12.41
C ARG A 8 7.18 -6.33 -10.97
N LEU A 9 6.37 -5.33 -10.58
CA LEU A 9 6.25 -4.90 -9.19
C LEU A 9 5.79 -6.06 -8.29
N PHE A 10 4.79 -6.83 -8.71
CA PHE A 10 4.33 -8.01 -7.97
C PHE A 10 5.42 -9.08 -7.81
N ASP A 11 6.20 -9.35 -8.86
CA ASP A 11 7.33 -10.28 -8.79
C ASP A 11 8.42 -9.81 -7.82
N LEU A 12 8.74 -8.51 -7.84
CA LEU A 12 9.72 -7.92 -6.93
C LEU A 12 9.28 -8.02 -5.46
N ILE A 13 7.98 -7.87 -5.20
CA ILE A 13 7.38 -8.07 -3.88
C ILE A 13 7.49 -9.55 -3.46
N LYS A 14 7.10 -10.49 -4.32
CA LYS A 14 7.09 -11.93 -4.00
C LYS A 14 8.48 -12.53 -3.82
N THR A 15 9.46 -12.02 -4.55
CA THR A 15 10.86 -12.45 -4.45
C THR A 15 11.58 -11.85 -3.25
N GLY A 16 10.94 -10.94 -2.51
CA GLY A 16 11.50 -10.29 -1.33
C GLY A 16 12.52 -9.19 -1.66
N ILE A 17 12.62 -8.78 -2.93
CA ILE A 17 13.40 -7.60 -3.32
C ILE A 17 12.76 -6.35 -2.71
N TYR A 18 11.43 -6.25 -2.82
CA TYR A 18 10.68 -5.36 -1.94
C TYR A 18 10.26 -6.10 -0.69
N SER A 19 10.32 -5.42 0.44
CA SER A 19 10.30 -6.07 1.75
C SER A 19 8.90 -6.54 2.19
N GLY A 20 8.03 -6.91 1.26
CA GLY A 20 6.64 -7.31 1.46
C GLY A 20 5.67 -6.13 1.55
N CYS A 21 6.17 -4.89 1.45
CA CYS A 21 5.36 -3.68 1.48
C CYS A 21 5.92 -2.64 0.50
N VAL A 22 5.05 -2.09 -0.36
CA VAL A 22 5.42 -1.05 -1.34
C VAL A 22 4.41 0.09 -1.31
N ALA A 23 4.91 1.32 -1.36
CA ALA A 23 4.13 2.53 -1.59
C ALA A 23 4.19 2.90 -3.08
N ILE A 24 3.03 3.00 -3.71
CA ILE A 24 2.87 3.60 -5.04
C ILE A 24 2.44 5.04 -4.81
N ILE A 25 3.31 5.96 -5.22
CA ILE A 25 3.10 7.40 -5.06
C ILE A 25 2.44 7.95 -6.33
N THR A 26 1.20 8.38 -6.21
CA THR A 26 0.35 8.86 -7.29
C THR A 26 0.38 10.39 -7.38
N ASP A 27 -0.05 10.94 -8.52
CA ASP A 27 -0.17 12.40 -8.69
C ASP A 27 -1.33 12.97 -7.85
N GLU A 28 -2.43 12.23 -7.75
CA GLU A 28 -3.62 12.58 -6.99
C GLU A 28 -3.98 11.51 -5.96
N ALA A 29 -4.75 11.88 -4.93
CA ALA A 29 -5.19 10.93 -3.91
C ALA A 29 -5.96 9.74 -4.55
N PRO A 30 -5.63 8.49 -4.21
CA PRO A 30 -6.27 7.33 -4.83
C PRO A 30 -7.76 7.29 -4.59
N THR A 31 -8.53 7.06 -5.66
CA THR A 31 -9.97 6.89 -5.57
C THR A 31 -10.35 5.44 -5.33
N ALA A 32 -11.54 5.20 -4.77
CA ALA A 32 -12.08 3.84 -4.64
C ALA A 32 -12.16 3.12 -6.01
N HIS A 33 -12.41 3.85 -7.09
CA HIS A 33 -12.43 3.28 -8.45
C HIS A 33 -11.05 2.77 -8.87
N MET A 34 -10.01 3.57 -8.69
CA MET A 34 -8.61 3.18 -8.96
C MET A 34 -8.23 1.95 -8.14
N MET A 35 -8.59 1.93 -6.85
CA MET A 35 -8.29 0.81 -5.96
C MET A 35 -9.00 -0.49 -6.38
N ASN A 36 -10.24 -0.39 -6.88
CA ASN A 36 -10.97 -1.54 -7.43
C ASN A 36 -10.29 -2.08 -8.70
N GLN A 37 -9.88 -1.20 -9.62
CA GLN A 37 -9.15 -1.62 -10.83
C GLN A 37 -7.81 -2.30 -10.49
N LEU A 38 -7.07 -1.76 -9.51
CA LEU A 38 -5.84 -2.37 -9.02
C LEU A 38 -6.11 -3.74 -8.37
N SER A 39 -7.22 -3.87 -7.63
CA SER A 39 -7.65 -5.13 -7.02
C SER A 39 -7.91 -6.21 -8.08
N GLU A 40 -8.66 -5.87 -9.13
CA GLU A 40 -8.96 -6.77 -10.25
C GLU A 40 -7.69 -7.25 -10.96
N LYS A 41 -6.76 -6.33 -11.27
CA LYS A 41 -5.44 -6.67 -11.84
C LYS A 41 -4.64 -7.57 -10.91
N SER A 42 -4.68 -7.29 -9.61
CA SER A 42 -3.93 -8.03 -8.59
C SER A 42 -4.45 -9.46 -8.40
N LEU A 43 -5.77 -9.70 -8.52
CA LEU A 43 -6.37 -11.03 -8.37
C LEU A 43 -5.90 -12.04 -9.43
N GLN A 44 -5.33 -11.56 -10.54
CA GLN A 44 -4.69 -12.43 -11.54
C GLN A 44 -3.35 -13.01 -11.05
N HIS A 45 -2.75 -12.39 -10.04
CA HIS A 45 -1.41 -12.74 -9.55
C HIS A 45 -1.40 -13.21 -8.09
N PHE A 46 -2.39 -12.83 -7.28
CA PHE A 46 -2.48 -13.21 -5.86
C PHE A 46 -3.74 -14.04 -5.62
N ARG A 47 -3.65 -15.04 -4.73
CA ARG A 47 -4.76 -15.94 -4.37
C ARG A 47 -5.92 -15.21 -3.72
N SER A 48 -5.63 -14.13 -3.02
CA SER A 48 -6.63 -13.27 -2.39
C SER A 48 -6.11 -11.84 -2.29
N VAL A 49 -7.01 -10.89 -2.58
CA VAL A 49 -6.76 -9.45 -2.53
C VAL A 49 -7.87 -8.80 -1.70
N THR A 50 -7.50 -7.86 -0.85
CA THR A 50 -8.44 -7.06 -0.06
C THR A 50 -8.06 -5.60 -0.18
N VAL A 51 -9.05 -4.74 -0.37
CA VAL A 51 -8.87 -3.28 -0.34
C VAL A 51 -9.24 -2.78 1.05
N TRP A 52 -8.38 -1.97 1.65
CA TRP A 52 -8.58 -1.34 2.96
C TRP A 52 -8.50 0.18 2.83
N ASN A 53 -9.62 0.83 3.13
CA ASN A 53 -9.67 2.28 3.26
C ASN A 53 -9.41 2.68 4.72
N LEU A 54 -8.27 3.32 4.97
CA LEU A 54 -7.89 3.81 6.30
C LEU A 54 -8.74 5.00 6.77
N SER A 55 -9.38 5.75 5.88
CA SER A 55 -10.20 6.91 6.24
C SER A 55 -11.53 6.51 6.88
N ASN A 56 -12.04 5.32 6.56
CA ASN A 56 -13.43 4.96 6.85
C ASN A 56 -13.62 3.98 8.00
N GLU A 57 -12.57 3.31 8.50
CA GLU A 57 -12.79 2.09 9.27
C GLU A 57 -12.06 2.00 10.61
N PHE A 58 -12.90 2.07 11.66
CA PHE A 58 -12.86 1.29 12.89
C PHE A 58 -13.24 -0.21 12.67
N SER A 59 -13.30 -0.69 11.42
CA SER A 59 -13.83 -2.02 11.12
C SER A 59 -12.85 -3.15 11.39
N GLU A 60 -13.27 -3.96 12.35
CA GLU A 60 -13.10 -5.40 12.46
C GLU A 60 -11.71 -5.99 12.18
N HIS A 61 -11.04 -6.23 13.30
CA HIS A 61 -9.82 -7.00 13.51
C HIS A 61 -9.73 -8.39 12.81
N SER A 62 -10.78 -8.86 12.16
CA SER A 62 -10.95 -10.21 11.61
C SER A 62 -10.74 -10.33 10.09
N LEU A 63 -10.90 -9.26 9.31
CA LEU A 63 -11.01 -9.35 7.83
C LEU A 63 -9.68 -9.50 7.09
N HIS A 64 -8.55 -9.07 7.65
CA HIS A 64 -7.27 -9.03 6.92
C HIS A 64 -6.30 -10.15 7.30
N GLY A 65 -6.72 -11.07 8.18
CA GLY A 65 -5.86 -12.10 8.74
C GLY A 65 -5.33 -13.08 7.70
N ASN A 66 -6.10 -13.45 6.67
CA ASN A 66 -5.73 -14.50 5.71
C ASN A 66 -5.52 -14.03 4.27
N THR A 67 -5.70 -12.74 3.97
CA THR A 67 -5.50 -12.22 2.62
C THR A 67 -4.02 -12.17 2.25
N GLU A 68 -3.67 -12.68 1.07
CA GLU A 68 -2.31 -12.68 0.54
C GLU A 68 -1.81 -11.26 0.26
N LEU A 69 -2.58 -10.46 -0.51
CA LEU A 69 -2.27 -9.06 -0.79
C LEU A 69 -3.31 -8.11 -0.18
N LEU A 70 -2.82 -7.08 0.53
CA LEU A 70 -3.64 -5.97 1.01
C LEU A 70 -3.34 -4.70 0.22
N LEU A 71 -4.35 -4.14 -0.43
CA LEU A 71 -4.29 -2.83 -1.05
C LEU A 71 -4.81 -1.79 -0.07
N VAL A 72 -4.08 -0.71 0.14
CA VAL A 72 -4.38 0.29 1.18
C VAL A 72 -4.43 1.68 0.58
N TYR A 73 -5.42 2.47 0.99
CA TYR A 73 -5.56 3.90 0.64
C TYR A 73 -6.27 4.67 1.77
N GLY A 74 -6.44 5.98 1.62
CA GLY A 74 -7.17 6.81 2.58
C GLY A 74 -6.30 7.50 3.64
N LEU A 75 -4.96 7.44 3.51
CA LEU A 75 -4.04 8.09 4.45
C LEU A 75 -4.14 9.62 4.43
N GLU A 76 -4.57 10.19 3.30
CA GLU A 76 -4.67 11.64 3.11
C GLU A 76 -5.61 12.31 4.14
N GLN A 77 -6.59 11.56 4.63
CA GLN A 77 -7.57 11.97 5.64
C GLN A 77 -7.12 11.72 7.09
N CYS A 78 -5.96 11.09 7.29
CA CYS A 78 -5.49 10.67 8.60
C CYS A 78 -4.42 11.61 9.16
N LEU A 79 -4.33 11.69 10.50
CA LEU A 79 -3.21 12.35 11.19
C LEU A 79 -2.08 11.34 11.45
N PRO A 80 -0.81 11.67 11.16
CA PRO A 80 0.34 10.75 11.31
C PRO A 80 0.53 10.19 12.72
N ASP A 81 0.13 10.95 13.75
CA ASP A 81 0.28 10.63 15.17
C ASP A 81 -1.00 10.06 15.80
N SER A 82 -2.04 9.83 15.00
CA SER A 82 -3.29 9.26 15.52
C SER A 82 -3.12 7.80 15.94
N ALA A 83 -3.83 7.40 17.00
CA ALA A 83 -3.84 6.02 17.48
C ALA A 83 -4.28 5.02 16.38
N ALA A 84 -5.18 5.44 15.48
CA ALA A 84 -5.61 4.65 14.33
C ALA A 84 -4.44 4.32 13.39
N ILE A 85 -3.62 5.33 13.07
CA ILE A 85 -2.45 5.19 12.20
C ILE A 85 -1.35 4.34 12.86
N HIS A 86 -1.12 4.48 14.16
CA HIS A 86 -0.22 3.58 14.90
C HIS A 86 -0.70 2.11 14.88
N SER A 87 -2.01 1.88 15.05
CA SER A 87 -2.60 0.55 14.93
C SER A 87 -2.46 0.00 13.51
N ALA A 88 -2.68 0.84 12.49
CA ALA A 88 -2.57 0.43 11.10
C ALA A 88 -1.14 0.01 10.72
N ARG A 89 -0.15 0.81 11.12
CA ARG A 89 1.28 0.49 10.99
C ARG A 89 1.59 -0.87 11.61
N THR A 90 1.19 -1.09 12.86
CA THR A 90 1.46 -2.34 13.59
C THR A 90 0.89 -3.55 12.84
N ARG A 91 -0.30 -3.43 12.25
CA ARG A 91 -0.93 -4.50 11.46
C ARG A 91 -0.16 -4.79 10.17
N LEU A 92 0.28 -3.75 9.46
CA LEU A 92 1.11 -3.90 8.26
C LEU A 92 2.43 -4.61 8.61
N ASP A 93 3.05 -4.27 9.75
CA ASP A 93 4.29 -4.88 10.22
C ASP A 93 4.11 -6.37 10.54
N ILE A 94 3.01 -6.73 11.21
CA ILE A 94 2.65 -8.13 11.47
C ILE A 94 2.44 -8.90 10.16
N ARG A 95 1.72 -8.31 9.20
CA ARG A 95 1.46 -8.94 7.88
C ARG A 95 2.75 -9.22 7.15
N ARG A 96 3.65 -8.24 7.06
CA ARG A 96 4.98 -8.37 6.47
C ARG A 96 5.75 -9.53 7.06
N ASN A 97 5.83 -9.60 8.39
CA ASN A 97 6.54 -10.67 9.10
C ASN A 97 5.86 -12.04 9.01
N SER A 98 4.60 -12.09 8.54
CA SER A 98 3.84 -13.31 8.29
C SER A 98 3.91 -13.78 6.83
N GLY A 99 4.80 -13.18 6.01
CA GLY A 99 4.95 -13.51 4.59
C GLY A 99 3.79 -13.03 3.71
N LYS A 100 3.04 -12.03 4.16
CA LYS A 100 1.93 -11.41 3.41
C LYS A 100 2.35 -10.07 2.83
N PHE A 101 1.69 -9.69 1.75
CA PHE A 101 2.06 -8.52 0.96
C PHE A 101 1.09 -7.37 1.20
N SER A 102 1.61 -6.15 1.06
CA SER A 102 0.81 -4.93 1.11
C SER A 102 1.28 -3.91 0.07
N ILE A 103 0.34 -3.27 -0.62
CA ILE A 103 0.61 -2.12 -1.50
C ILE A 103 -0.22 -0.94 -0.98
N MET A 104 0.45 0.16 -0.68
CA MET A 104 -0.18 1.42 -0.29
C MET A 104 -0.20 2.35 -1.48
N CYS A 105 -1.36 2.88 -1.85
CA CYS A 105 -1.47 3.95 -2.83
C CYS A 105 -1.73 5.25 -2.08
N LEU A 106 -1.06 6.32 -2.45
CA LEU A 106 -1.20 7.64 -1.84
C LEU A 106 -0.56 8.72 -2.72
N ASP A 107 -1.05 9.96 -2.62
CA ASP A 107 -0.43 11.07 -3.32
C ASP A 107 0.94 11.47 -2.72
N GLN A 108 1.70 12.26 -3.48
CA GLN A 108 3.01 12.78 -3.07
C GLN A 108 2.96 13.52 -1.74
N THR A 109 1.94 14.37 -1.52
CA THR A 109 1.82 15.18 -0.29
C THR A 109 1.63 14.29 0.93
N THR A 110 0.80 13.26 0.80
CA THR A 110 0.52 12.28 1.83
C THR A 110 1.74 11.40 2.08
N TYR A 111 2.49 11.05 1.04
CA TYR A 111 3.74 10.31 1.20
C TYR A 111 4.75 11.10 2.02
N GLU A 112 4.98 12.36 1.70
CA GLU A 112 5.87 13.23 2.46
C GLU A 112 5.42 13.38 3.92
N LYS A 113 4.12 13.61 4.12
CA LYS A 113 3.51 13.78 5.44
C LYS A 113 3.66 12.56 6.35
N HIS A 114 3.52 11.34 5.81
CA HIS A 114 3.53 10.12 6.62
C HIS A 114 4.89 9.39 6.60
N PHE A 115 5.64 9.41 5.51
CA PHE A 115 6.83 8.57 5.32
C PHE A 115 8.14 9.34 5.44
N CYS A 116 8.14 10.65 5.17
CA CYS A 116 9.36 11.48 5.20
C CYS A 116 9.59 12.20 6.54
N ASP A 117 8.69 12.09 7.52
CA ASP A 117 8.93 12.63 8.87
C ASP A 117 9.99 11.79 9.61
N SER A 118 11.22 12.32 9.63
CA SER A 118 12.36 11.72 10.34
C SER A 118 12.16 11.54 11.85
N LYS A 119 11.22 12.25 12.48
CA LYS A 119 10.92 12.12 13.92
C LYS A 119 9.89 11.02 14.19
N GLN A 120 9.01 10.72 13.23
CA GLN A 120 7.94 9.74 13.34
C GLN A 120 7.65 9.02 12.01
N PRO A 121 8.62 8.28 11.43
CA PRO A 121 8.42 7.67 10.13
C PRO A 121 7.33 6.60 10.21
N PHE A 122 6.22 6.76 9.47
CA PHE A 122 5.06 5.86 9.49
C PHE A 122 5.44 4.41 9.14
N TYR A 123 6.39 4.21 8.23
CA TYR A 123 6.85 2.86 7.86
C TYR A 123 8.27 2.90 7.27
N GLN A 124 9.31 2.81 8.12
CA GLN A 124 10.72 2.86 7.69
C GLN A 124 11.14 1.78 6.69
N PHE A 125 10.33 0.73 6.54
CA PHE A 125 10.64 -0.42 5.69
C PHE A 125 9.76 -0.50 4.44
N CYS A 126 8.95 0.53 4.17
CA CYS A 126 8.16 0.56 2.94
C CYS A 126 9.05 1.06 1.81
N ASP A 127 9.29 0.21 0.82
CA ASP A 127 9.88 0.64 -0.43
C ASP A 127 8.88 1.53 -1.19
N SER A 128 9.34 2.47 -2.01
CA SER A 128 8.46 3.37 -2.76
C SER A 128 8.76 3.39 -4.25
N VAL A 129 7.71 3.61 -5.05
CA VAL A 129 7.77 3.78 -6.49
C VAL A 129 6.77 4.87 -6.91
N GLU A 130 7.20 5.77 -7.79
CA GLU A 130 6.31 6.75 -8.43
C GLU A 130 5.39 6.03 -9.44
N GLU A 131 4.10 6.38 -9.46
CA GLU A 131 3.10 5.83 -10.39
C GLU A 131 3.50 6.05 -11.86
N ALA A 132 4.10 7.21 -12.19
CA ALA A 132 4.63 7.49 -13.53
C ALA A 132 5.70 6.49 -13.99
N ARG A 133 6.28 5.71 -13.06
CA ARG A 133 7.22 4.63 -13.38
C ARG A 133 6.53 3.28 -13.49
N VAL A 134 5.24 3.17 -13.21
CA VAL A 134 4.44 1.95 -13.33
C VAL A 134 3.63 1.96 -14.64
N THR A 135 4.17 1.31 -15.66
CA THR A 135 3.69 1.44 -17.05
C THR A 135 2.24 1.03 -17.29
N ASP A 136 1.68 0.20 -16.40
CA ASP A 136 0.34 -0.39 -16.58
C ASP A 136 -0.69 0.23 -15.63
N LEU A 137 -0.29 1.25 -14.86
CA LEU A 137 -1.19 2.10 -14.06
C LEU A 137 -1.47 3.43 -14.76
N THR A 138 -0.54 3.90 -15.59
CA THR A 138 -0.76 5.04 -16.49
C THR A 138 -1.68 4.64 -17.64
N GLY A 139 -3.00 4.82 -17.45
CA GLY A 139 -4.05 4.65 -18.45
C GLY A 139 -4.56 5.98 -18.96
#